data_AF-I2F457-F1
#
_entry.id   AF-I2F457-F1
#
_cell.length_a   1.000
_cell.length_b   1.000
_cell.length_c   1.000
_cell.angle_alpha   90.00
_cell.angle_beta   90.00
_cell.angle_gamma   90.00
#
_symmetry.space_group_name_H-M   'P 1'
#
loop_
_entity.id
_entity.type
_entity.pdbx_description
1 polymer ?
#
loop_
_entity_poly.entity_id
_entity_poly.type
_entity_poly.pdbx_seq_one_letter_code
_entity_poly.pdbx_strand_id
1 'polypeptide(L)'
;MIYYTCSYLPLEVLMGSDIAFQRLMTSSPTSSHELGCNLCGYAKTVYQKGMELDSNDCLLIVDSCDAMRRVGDLLDELSLANVFILRLPWKRDGESVRFLAVEIQRLVYFLESSGISVDLREGILRFNKLVDFVQANEKRLAAGDLSNLYLQPLNGMQATYTSKYGATLGKSRLAITGGITDIGALDAAVKKTGGVIVMNDTCLGARPFSERTQEKPDPFQAVAERLLKWRSPCARFSEGEFRSNGEVDATVFVAPKFCDFYDFVRPKDGKSVYRIELDYPINSQGQLSTRIGALMEKNSVRSVSPSKEGIKMLFAGVDSGSTTTNAVLIDKEGRIIFSKTLKTGVRASNTAEALIAEMTEVASKEGKRIGKCVSTGYGRLLVSSASDRITEISCHARGVFELFPEARGIIDVGGQDSKVIRLSPDGNVDDFAMNDKCAAGTGRFLEVTAAALELEIDEMALMARKRNKDISISSVCTVFAESEVVSLIGMGERIENISSGLFRAIAKRVGAMYSRLGSPVPLVFTGGVARNSGVVDALKELFGTEIIVPEAPEIVGAFGAALIARDSVVED
;
A
#
# COMPACT_ATOMS: atom_id res chain seq x y z
N MET A 1 30.48 -17.67 2.25
CA MET A 1 29.92 -16.38 2.76
C MET A 1 28.91 -16.71 3.87
N ILE A 2 28.60 -15.79 4.79
CA ILE A 2 27.48 -16.00 5.74
C ILE A 2 26.23 -15.23 5.28
N TYR A 3 25.07 -15.89 5.22
CA TYR A 3 23.78 -15.26 4.93
C TYR A 3 22.85 -15.39 6.12
N TYR A 4 22.02 -14.37 6.39
CA TYR A 4 21.08 -14.45 7.51
C TYR A 4 19.72 -13.77 7.31
N THR A 5 18.72 -14.24 8.07
CA THR A 5 17.29 -14.00 7.76
C THR A 5 16.46 -13.30 8.83
N CYS A 6 16.91 -13.17 10.10
CA CYS A 6 16.22 -12.32 11.10
C CYS A 6 17.14 -11.34 11.84
N SER A 7 16.63 -10.15 12.19
CA SER A 7 17.35 -9.17 13.01
C SER A 7 17.56 -9.60 14.47
N TYR A 8 17.05 -10.78 14.85
CA TYR A 8 17.35 -11.44 16.11
C TYR A 8 18.57 -12.36 16.02
N LEU A 9 19.13 -12.57 14.83
CA LEU A 9 20.45 -13.17 14.72
C LEU A 9 21.49 -12.18 15.29
N PRO A 10 22.38 -12.61 16.20
CA PRO A 10 23.35 -11.73 16.85
C PRO A 10 24.41 -11.21 15.86
N LEU A 11 24.35 -9.92 15.51
CA LEU A 11 25.37 -9.29 14.66
C LEU A 11 26.74 -9.29 15.34
N GLU A 12 26.78 -9.31 16.68
CA GLU A 12 28.01 -9.43 17.46
C GLU A 12 28.78 -10.71 17.11
N VAL A 13 28.07 -11.83 16.91
CA VAL A 13 28.71 -13.08 16.47
C VAL A 13 29.26 -12.93 15.05
N LEU A 14 28.49 -12.35 14.15
CA LEU A 14 28.91 -12.18 12.74
C LEU A 14 30.09 -11.21 12.60
N MET A 15 30.08 -10.11 13.33
CA MET A 15 31.18 -9.13 13.33
C MET A 15 32.42 -9.62 14.07
N GLY A 16 32.25 -10.59 14.97
CA GLY A 16 33.32 -11.34 15.61
C GLY A 16 33.90 -12.44 14.73
N SER A 17 33.23 -12.79 13.63
CA SER A 17 33.80 -13.56 12.54
C SER A 17 34.50 -12.62 11.56
N ASP A 18 35.69 -12.97 11.08
CA ASP A 18 36.36 -12.21 10.02
C ASP A 18 35.86 -12.59 8.61
N ILE A 19 34.64 -13.13 8.53
CA ILE A 19 33.97 -13.55 7.30
C ILE A 19 32.91 -12.53 6.90
N ALA A 20 32.84 -12.22 5.61
CA ALA A 20 31.79 -11.37 5.08
C ALA A 20 30.41 -12.00 5.30
N PHE A 21 29.42 -11.16 5.63
CA PHE A 21 28.06 -11.61 5.86
C PHE A 21 27.04 -10.67 5.22
N GLN A 22 25.89 -11.23 4.84
CA GLN A 22 24.84 -10.50 4.16
C GLN A 22 23.45 -10.82 4.72
N ARG A 23 22.70 -9.76 4.99
CA ARG A 23 21.27 -9.82 5.27
C ARG A 23 20.51 -10.20 4.00
N LEU A 24 19.72 -11.27 4.04
CA LEU A 24 18.83 -11.58 2.91
C LEU A 24 17.70 -10.56 2.84
N MET A 25 17.74 -9.73 1.79
CA MET A 25 16.77 -8.65 1.54
C MET A 25 16.24 -8.63 0.10
N THR A 26 16.87 -9.33 -0.83
CA THR A 26 16.54 -9.28 -2.27
C THR A 26 16.38 -10.66 -2.87
N SER A 27 15.24 -10.89 -3.54
CA SER A 27 15.13 -11.79 -4.70
C SER A 27 13.88 -11.43 -5.50
N SER A 28 13.90 -11.73 -6.81
CA SER A 28 12.78 -11.56 -7.73
C SER A 28 11.55 -12.34 -7.26
N PRO A 29 10.32 -11.89 -7.60
CA PRO A 29 9.12 -12.65 -7.28
C PRO A 29 9.16 -13.99 -8.01
N THR A 30 9.07 -15.09 -7.26
CA THR A 30 8.95 -16.43 -7.84
C THR A 30 7.87 -17.24 -7.14
N SER A 31 7.09 -17.95 -7.95
CA SER A 31 6.28 -19.09 -7.53
C SER A 31 7.17 -20.32 -7.48
N SER A 32 7.19 -21.02 -6.36
CA SER A 32 7.77 -22.36 -6.23
C SER A 32 6.63 -23.33 -5.97
N HIS A 33 6.73 -24.55 -6.52
CA HIS A 33 5.68 -25.56 -6.39
C HIS A 33 5.70 -26.25 -5.01
N GLU A 34 6.85 -26.18 -4.34
CA GLU A 34 7.10 -26.71 -2.99
C GLU A 34 6.50 -25.81 -1.90
N LEU A 35 6.26 -24.52 -2.20
CA LEU A 35 5.70 -23.56 -1.27
C LEU A 35 4.25 -23.19 -1.62
N GLY A 36 3.39 -23.18 -0.59
CA GLY A 36 2.01 -22.73 -0.75
C GLY A 36 1.90 -21.28 -1.25
N CYS A 37 0.84 -21.00 -2.02
CA CYS A 37 0.57 -19.65 -2.54
C CYS A 37 0.33 -18.63 -1.41
N ASN A 38 -0.29 -19.04 -0.30
CA ASN A 38 -0.64 -18.21 0.86
C ASN A 38 0.45 -18.23 1.95
N LEU A 39 1.72 -18.08 1.56
CA LEU A 39 2.86 -17.98 2.45
C LEU A 39 3.47 -16.57 2.36
N CYS A 40 4.02 -16.07 3.48
CA CYS A 40 4.72 -14.79 3.55
C CYS A 40 5.76 -14.66 2.43
N GLY A 41 5.70 -13.54 1.69
CA GLY A 41 6.60 -13.29 0.57
C GLY A 41 8.08 -13.31 0.95
N TYR A 42 8.43 -12.82 2.15
CA TYR A 42 9.82 -12.86 2.63
C TYR A 42 10.32 -14.30 2.84
N ALA A 43 9.47 -15.20 3.35
CA ALA A 43 9.83 -16.60 3.54
C ALA A 43 10.10 -17.28 2.18
N LYS A 44 9.33 -16.95 1.14
CA LYS A 44 9.56 -17.43 -0.23
C LYS A 44 10.90 -16.90 -0.79
N THR A 45 11.21 -15.62 -0.58
CA THR A 45 12.51 -15.03 -0.93
C THR A 45 13.66 -15.77 -0.25
N VAL A 46 13.55 -16.08 1.05
CA VAL A 46 14.59 -16.83 1.77
C VAL A 46 14.75 -18.23 1.20
N TYR A 47 13.66 -18.96 0.96
CA TYR A 47 13.71 -20.30 0.37
C TYR A 47 14.42 -20.29 -0.97
N GLN A 48 14.00 -19.43 -1.90
CA GLN A 48 14.63 -19.33 -3.21
C GLN A 48 16.13 -19.05 -3.06
N LYS A 49 16.49 -18.05 -2.25
CA LYS A 49 17.90 -17.70 -2.13
C LYS A 49 18.70 -18.85 -1.51
N GLY A 50 18.16 -19.54 -0.50
CA GLY A 50 18.80 -20.70 0.11
C GLY A 50 19.03 -21.86 -0.86
N MET A 51 18.15 -22.06 -1.84
CA MET A 51 18.34 -23.07 -2.90
C MET A 51 19.44 -22.69 -3.91
N GLU A 52 19.80 -21.41 -4.02
CA GLU A 52 20.88 -20.93 -4.89
C GLU A 52 22.27 -20.97 -4.23
N LEU A 53 22.34 -21.19 -2.92
CA LEU A 53 23.60 -21.22 -2.18
C LEU A 53 24.32 -22.55 -2.37
N ASP A 54 25.65 -22.52 -2.25
CA ASP A 54 26.51 -23.70 -2.37
C ASP A 54 27.13 -24.13 -1.02
N SER A 55 27.88 -25.23 -1.04
CA SER A 55 28.47 -25.84 0.16
C SER A 55 29.52 -25.00 0.89
N ASN A 56 30.02 -23.91 0.28
CA ASN A 56 30.93 -22.95 0.91
C ASN A 56 30.19 -21.83 1.65
N ASP A 57 28.87 -21.80 1.55
CA ASP A 57 28.03 -20.81 2.22
C ASP A 57 27.45 -21.36 3.52
N CYS A 58 27.22 -20.44 4.47
CA CYS A 58 26.49 -20.70 5.70
C CYS A 58 25.20 -19.89 5.68
N LEU A 59 24.06 -20.55 5.89
CA LEU A 59 22.74 -19.91 5.94
C LEU A 59 22.16 -19.98 7.35
N LEU A 60 22.08 -18.82 7.99
CA LEU A 60 21.64 -18.67 9.37
C LEU A 60 20.18 -18.21 9.42
N ILE A 61 19.29 -19.11 9.81
CA ILE A 61 17.85 -18.91 9.87
C ILE A 61 17.41 -18.73 11.32
N VAL A 62 16.45 -17.84 11.57
CA VAL A 62 15.81 -17.74 12.89
C VAL A 62 14.35 -18.14 12.74
N ASP A 63 13.87 -19.03 13.61
CA ASP A 63 12.51 -19.59 13.58
C ASP A 63 11.43 -18.62 14.09
N SER A 64 11.56 -17.35 13.69
CA SER A 64 10.77 -16.20 14.14
C SER A 64 9.27 -16.27 13.83
N CYS A 65 8.83 -17.09 12.88
CA CYS A 65 7.42 -17.44 12.63
C CYS A 65 7.29 -18.84 12.04
N ASP A 66 6.05 -19.32 11.90
CA ASP A 66 5.78 -20.66 11.35
C ASP A 66 6.27 -20.79 9.91
N ALA A 67 6.11 -19.74 9.10
CA ALA A 67 6.63 -19.69 7.74
C ALA A 67 8.16 -19.86 7.70
N MET A 68 8.90 -19.12 8.53
CA MET A 68 10.37 -19.19 8.58
C MET A 68 10.87 -20.50 9.18
N ARG A 69 10.14 -21.10 10.13
CA ARG A 69 10.45 -22.41 10.68
C ARG A 69 10.36 -23.49 9.60
N ARG A 70 9.24 -23.54 8.87
CA ARG A 70 9.04 -24.52 7.79
C ARG A 70 10.03 -24.34 6.63
N VAL A 71 10.30 -23.10 6.24
CA VAL A 71 11.34 -22.81 5.23
C VAL A 71 12.71 -23.21 5.73
N GLY A 72 13.00 -23.01 7.01
CA GLY A 72 14.24 -23.48 7.64
C GLY A 72 14.38 -24.99 7.55
N ASP A 73 13.35 -25.74 7.96
CA ASP A 73 13.36 -27.20 7.93
C ASP A 73 13.54 -27.74 6.48
N LEU A 74 12.89 -27.11 5.48
CA LEU A 74 13.06 -27.48 4.07
C LEU A 74 14.48 -27.18 3.55
N LEU A 75 15.06 -26.03 3.91
CA LEU A 75 16.39 -25.65 3.46
C LEU A 75 17.48 -26.50 4.12
N ASP A 76 17.29 -26.91 5.37
CA ASP A 76 18.20 -27.83 6.07
C ASP A 76 18.29 -29.19 5.35
N GLU A 77 17.20 -29.63 4.72
CA GLU A 77 17.15 -30.89 3.96
C GLU A 77 17.59 -30.74 2.50
N LEU A 78 17.25 -29.62 1.84
CA LEU A 78 17.34 -29.47 0.39
C LEU A 78 18.45 -28.53 -0.10
N SER A 79 18.94 -27.60 0.73
CA SER A 79 20.00 -26.68 0.34
C SER A 79 21.36 -27.37 0.32
N LEU A 80 22.25 -26.93 -0.55
CA LEU A 80 23.66 -27.34 -0.52
C LEU A 80 24.47 -26.58 0.55
N ALA A 81 23.96 -25.46 1.06
CA ALA A 81 24.64 -24.65 2.06
C ALA A 81 24.58 -25.27 3.47
N ASN A 82 25.51 -24.87 4.33
CA ASN A 82 25.47 -25.24 5.73
C ASN A 82 24.38 -24.42 6.45
N VAL A 83 23.26 -25.05 6.77
CA VAL A 83 22.11 -24.38 7.39
C VAL A 83 22.19 -24.47 8.92
N PHE A 84 21.91 -23.36 9.60
CA PHE A 84 21.72 -23.33 11.04
C PHE A 84 20.42 -22.63 11.39
N ILE A 85 19.60 -23.27 12.24
CA ILE A 85 18.33 -22.72 12.70
C ILE A 85 18.46 -22.28 14.17
N LEU A 86 18.56 -20.98 14.41
CA LEU A 86 18.52 -20.37 15.73
C LEU A 86 17.08 -20.40 16.26
N ARG A 87 16.88 -20.98 17.46
CA ARG A 87 15.58 -21.02 18.11
C ARG A 87 15.34 -19.75 18.93
N LEU A 88 14.23 -19.06 18.66
CA LEU A 88 13.84 -17.85 19.37
C LEU A 88 12.77 -18.16 20.43
N PRO A 89 12.94 -17.69 21.68
CA PRO A 89 11.93 -17.89 22.72
C PRO A 89 10.62 -17.16 22.37
N TRP A 90 9.54 -17.53 23.07
CA TRP A 90 8.22 -16.89 22.94
C TRP A 90 8.02 -15.72 23.90
N LYS A 91 8.84 -15.64 24.96
CA LYS A 91 8.80 -14.60 25.99
C LYS A 91 10.12 -13.82 26.03
N ARG A 92 10.15 -12.76 26.82
CA ARG A 92 11.31 -11.86 26.99
C ARG A 92 11.79 -11.78 28.44
N ASP A 93 11.43 -12.79 29.24
CA ASP A 93 11.79 -12.91 30.65
C ASP A 93 13.24 -13.41 30.86
N GLY A 94 13.67 -13.55 32.12
CA GLY A 94 15.02 -13.99 32.46
C GLY A 94 15.35 -15.41 31.99
N GLU A 95 14.37 -16.32 31.95
CA GLU A 95 14.57 -17.68 31.41
C GLU A 95 14.78 -17.65 29.90
N SER A 96 14.01 -16.82 29.20
CA SER A 96 14.13 -16.64 27.75
C SER A 96 15.50 -16.09 27.37
N VAL A 97 16.07 -15.20 28.20
CA VAL A 97 17.45 -14.73 28.05
C VAL A 97 18.46 -15.87 28.20
N ARG A 98 18.32 -16.70 29.24
CA ARG A 98 19.21 -17.85 29.47
C ARG A 98 19.14 -18.84 28.31
N PHE A 99 17.93 -19.16 27.84
CA PHE A 99 17.70 -20.02 26.69
C PHE A 99 18.38 -19.47 25.43
N LEU A 100 18.17 -18.19 25.11
CA LEU A 100 18.77 -17.59 23.93
C LEU A 100 20.31 -17.53 24.04
N ALA A 101 20.88 -17.33 25.23
CA ALA A 101 22.32 -17.37 25.44
C ALA A 101 22.91 -18.74 25.05
N VAL A 102 22.24 -19.85 25.41
CA VAL A 102 22.61 -21.22 25.01
C VAL A 102 22.49 -21.39 23.49
N GLU A 103 21.44 -20.87 22.87
CA GLU A 103 21.29 -20.91 21.41
C GLU A 103 22.40 -20.12 20.67
N ILE A 104 22.86 -18.99 21.24
CA ILE A 104 24.00 -18.24 20.69
C ILE A 104 25.30 -19.04 20.83
N GLN A 105 25.51 -19.77 21.94
CA GLN A 105 26.66 -20.68 22.08
C GLN A 105 26.63 -21.78 21.01
N ARG A 106 25.45 -22.38 20.74
CA ARG A 106 25.28 -23.35 19.65
C ARG A 106 25.61 -22.78 18.28
N LEU A 107 25.23 -21.52 18.03
CA LEU A 107 25.57 -20.82 16.80
C LEU A 107 27.09 -20.64 16.65
N VAL A 108 27.78 -20.20 17.70
CA VAL A 108 29.24 -20.07 17.68
C VAL A 108 29.91 -21.41 17.40
N TYR A 109 29.50 -22.47 18.12
CA TYR A 109 30.01 -23.81 17.90
C TYR A 109 29.77 -24.33 16.46
N PHE A 110 28.61 -24.05 15.89
CA PHE A 110 28.30 -24.38 14.50
C PHE A 110 29.27 -23.69 13.54
N LEU A 111 29.47 -22.37 13.69
CA LEU A 111 30.39 -21.61 12.84
C LEU A 111 31.83 -22.12 12.96
N GLU A 112 32.30 -22.37 14.19
CA GLU A 112 33.64 -22.92 14.43
C GLU A 112 33.83 -24.32 13.82
N SER A 113 32.79 -25.17 13.91
CA SER A 113 32.78 -26.49 13.28
C SER A 113 32.78 -26.42 11.75
N SER A 114 32.24 -25.35 11.18
CA SER A 114 32.32 -25.02 9.75
C SER A 114 33.62 -24.30 9.36
N GLY A 115 34.60 -24.20 10.26
CA GLY A 115 35.90 -23.58 9.99
C GLY A 115 35.93 -22.06 10.12
N ILE A 116 34.91 -21.46 10.74
CA ILE A 116 34.79 -20.01 10.93
C ILE A 116 35.06 -19.67 12.40
N SER A 117 36.24 -19.10 12.67
CA SER A 117 36.60 -18.63 14.02
C SER A 117 35.76 -17.42 14.41
N VAL A 118 35.31 -17.37 15.68
CA VAL A 118 34.49 -16.26 16.21
C VAL A 118 35.09 -15.73 17.51
N ASP A 119 35.49 -14.46 17.52
CA ASP A 119 35.76 -13.72 18.76
C ASP A 119 34.55 -12.85 19.13
N LEU A 120 33.73 -13.37 20.05
CA LEU A 120 32.51 -12.68 20.46
C LEU A 120 32.77 -11.36 21.19
N ARG A 121 33.89 -11.21 21.92
CA ARG A 121 34.18 -9.97 22.65
C ARG A 121 34.59 -8.86 21.68
N GLU A 122 35.44 -9.19 20.71
CA GLU A 122 35.78 -8.27 19.62
C GLU A 122 34.53 -7.93 18.77
N GLY A 123 33.69 -8.92 18.50
CA GLY A 123 32.40 -8.74 17.84
C GLY A 123 31.47 -7.75 18.56
N ILE A 124 31.36 -7.85 19.88
CA ILE A 124 30.62 -6.89 20.73
C ILE A 124 31.20 -5.47 20.58
N LEU A 125 32.52 -5.32 20.61
CA LEU A 125 33.19 -4.03 20.46
C LEU A 125 32.90 -3.40 19.09
N ARG A 126 33.04 -4.18 18.01
CA ARG A 126 32.76 -3.73 16.63
C ARG A 126 31.29 -3.36 16.46
N PHE A 127 30.37 -4.17 16.99
CA PHE A 127 28.94 -3.89 16.96
C PHE A 127 28.59 -2.61 17.73
N ASN A 128 29.14 -2.41 18.93
CA ASN A 128 28.88 -1.20 19.71
C ASN A 128 29.35 0.08 18.98
N LYS A 129 30.52 0.06 18.33
CA LYS A 129 30.98 1.18 17.48
C LYS A 129 30.00 1.47 16.34
N LEU A 130 29.39 0.43 15.77
CA LEU A 130 28.41 0.56 14.70
C LEU A 130 27.08 1.14 15.22
N VAL A 131 26.63 0.73 16.40
CA VAL A 131 25.46 1.32 17.08
C VAL A 131 25.68 2.81 17.34
N ASP A 132 26.84 3.18 17.90
CA ASP A 132 27.20 4.58 18.15
C ASP A 132 27.18 5.41 16.86
N PHE A 133 27.69 4.85 15.76
CA PHE A 133 27.65 5.49 14.44
C PHE A 133 26.22 5.70 13.93
N VAL A 134 25.35 4.70 14.03
CA VAL A 134 23.96 4.80 13.57
C VAL A 134 23.20 5.85 14.39
N GLN A 135 23.27 5.76 15.73
CA GLN A 135 22.54 6.66 16.63
C GLN A 135 23.02 8.13 16.52
N ALA A 136 24.31 8.36 16.27
CA ALA A 136 24.84 9.71 16.08
C ALA A 136 24.33 10.40 14.79
N ASN A 137 23.88 9.61 13.79
CA ASN A 137 23.51 10.11 12.47
C ASN A 137 22.01 9.98 12.14
N GLU A 138 21.26 9.11 12.82
CA GLU A 138 19.85 8.83 12.49
C GLU A 138 18.96 10.09 12.46
N LYS A 139 19.14 11.01 13.41
CA LYS A 139 18.34 12.24 13.53
C LYS A 139 18.65 13.27 12.44
N ARG A 140 19.71 13.03 11.67
CA ARG A 140 20.27 13.95 10.67
C ARG A 140 19.88 13.60 9.25
N LEU A 141 19.40 12.37 9.03
CA LEU A 141 19.15 11.79 7.72
C LEU A 141 17.66 11.54 7.49
N ALA A 142 17.28 11.40 6.22
CA ALA A 142 15.90 11.12 5.81
C ALA A 142 15.87 10.37 4.46
N ALA A 143 14.72 9.77 4.12
CA ALA A 143 14.50 8.99 2.90
C ALA A 143 15.60 7.93 2.67
N GLY A 144 16.06 7.78 1.42
CA GLY A 144 17.05 6.78 1.04
C GLY A 144 18.37 6.86 1.79
N ASP A 145 18.81 8.05 2.24
CA ASP A 145 20.02 8.17 3.07
C ASP A 145 19.80 7.58 4.46
N LEU A 146 18.60 7.75 5.03
CA LEU A 146 18.22 7.12 6.30
C LEU A 146 18.11 5.60 6.14
N SER A 147 17.58 5.12 5.02
CA SER A 147 17.54 3.69 4.70
C SER A 147 18.96 3.12 4.58
N ASN A 148 19.85 3.80 3.86
CA ASN A 148 21.26 3.39 3.72
C ASN A 148 22.00 3.37 5.07
N LEU A 149 21.68 4.30 5.98
CA LEU A 149 22.21 4.33 7.34
C LEU A 149 21.94 3.02 8.09
N TYR A 150 20.83 2.32 7.81
CA TYR A 150 20.51 1.05 8.47
C TYR A 150 20.94 -0.17 7.65
N LEU A 151 20.77 -0.13 6.32
CA LEU A 151 21.00 -1.30 5.45
C LEU A 151 22.48 -1.69 5.33
N GLN A 152 23.41 -0.72 5.30
CA GLN A 152 24.84 -1.02 5.22
C GLN A 152 25.37 -1.64 6.54
N PRO A 153 25.02 -1.08 7.73
CA PRO A 153 25.34 -1.70 9.02
C PRO A 153 24.83 -3.12 9.22
N LEU A 154 23.67 -3.48 8.63
CA LEU A 154 23.18 -4.87 8.64
C LEU A 154 24.11 -5.86 7.92
N ASN A 155 25.06 -5.39 7.14
CA ASN A 155 26.10 -6.20 6.49
C ASN A 155 27.50 -5.90 7.08
N GLY A 156 27.57 -5.30 8.28
CA GLY A 156 28.82 -4.99 8.96
C GLY A 156 29.58 -3.77 8.40
N MET A 157 28.98 -3.01 7.48
CA MET A 157 29.62 -1.86 6.84
C MET A 157 29.15 -0.53 7.44
N GLN A 158 30.04 0.45 7.59
CA GLN A 158 29.63 1.82 7.89
C GLN A 158 28.94 2.46 6.68
N ALA A 159 27.83 3.16 6.94
CA ALA A 159 27.03 3.74 5.87
C ALA A 159 27.73 4.93 5.18
N THR A 160 27.62 4.99 3.87
CA THR A 160 27.97 6.17 3.06
C THR A 160 26.70 6.90 2.60
N TYR A 161 26.70 8.23 2.69
CA TYR A 161 25.56 9.07 2.31
C TYR A 161 26.03 10.41 1.72
N THR A 162 25.18 11.04 0.92
CA THR A 162 25.57 12.19 0.09
C THR A 162 24.95 13.53 0.53
N SER A 163 23.90 13.53 1.37
CA SER A 163 23.19 14.77 1.68
C SER A 163 23.80 15.60 2.82
N LYS A 164 23.69 16.93 2.65
CA LYS A 164 23.84 17.94 3.71
C LYS A 164 22.43 18.30 4.24
N TYR A 165 22.34 18.54 5.54
CA TYR A 165 21.14 18.97 6.28
C TYR A 165 20.25 19.98 5.51
N GLY A 166 18.94 19.69 5.38
CA GLY A 166 17.93 20.66 4.93
C GLY A 166 16.84 20.18 3.95
N ALA A 167 16.91 18.95 3.43
CA ALA A 167 16.04 18.48 2.33
C ALA A 167 14.57 18.12 2.69
N THR A 168 14.13 18.44 3.91
CA THR A 168 12.81 18.10 4.47
C THR A 168 11.85 19.29 4.59
N LEU A 169 12.30 20.53 4.35
CA LEU A 169 11.41 21.71 4.40
C LEU A 169 10.25 21.57 3.40
N GLY A 170 9.01 21.73 3.87
CA GLY A 170 7.79 21.66 3.05
C GLY A 170 7.30 20.25 2.67
N LYS A 171 7.99 19.19 3.12
CA LYS A 171 7.57 17.79 2.87
C LYS A 171 6.92 17.18 4.10
N SER A 172 5.91 16.33 3.88
CA SER A 172 5.27 15.60 4.98
C SER A 172 6.20 14.52 5.52
N ARG A 173 6.40 14.53 6.83
CA ARG A 173 7.32 13.68 7.59
C ARG A 173 6.61 12.42 8.03
N LEU A 174 7.07 11.27 7.56
CA LEU A 174 6.47 9.97 7.86
C LEU A 174 7.40 9.12 8.74
N ALA A 175 6.80 8.40 9.69
CA ALA A 175 7.44 7.28 10.37
C ALA A 175 6.98 5.95 9.74
N ILE A 176 7.86 4.95 9.71
CA ILE A 176 7.51 3.57 9.39
C ILE A 176 7.68 2.71 10.64
N THR A 177 6.74 1.81 10.88
CA THR A 177 6.88 0.72 11.85
C THR A 177 6.18 -0.54 11.34
N GLY A 178 6.18 -1.64 12.10
CA GLY A 178 5.57 -2.91 11.72
C GLY A 178 6.57 -3.98 11.29
N GLY A 179 6.19 -4.81 10.31
CA GLY A 179 6.97 -5.96 9.85
C GLY A 179 8.05 -5.62 8.82
N ILE A 180 8.70 -6.66 8.31
CA ILE A 180 9.73 -6.54 7.26
C ILE A 180 9.11 -6.06 5.94
N THR A 181 9.78 -5.14 5.23
CA THR A 181 9.31 -4.61 3.95
C THR A 181 10.47 -4.22 3.05
N ASP A 182 10.24 -4.15 1.74
CA ASP A 182 11.20 -3.52 0.82
C ASP A 182 11.21 -2.01 1.05
N ILE A 183 12.23 -1.55 1.77
CA ILE A 183 12.32 -0.14 2.15
C ILE A 183 12.65 0.77 0.97
N GLY A 184 13.39 0.29 -0.02
CA GLY A 184 13.70 1.08 -1.21
C GLY A 184 12.45 1.37 -2.04
N ALA A 185 11.61 0.35 -2.23
CA ALA A 185 10.32 0.53 -2.90
C ALA A 185 9.36 1.42 -2.10
N LEU A 186 9.37 1.33 -0.76
CA LEU A 186 8.55 2.18 0.10
C LEU A 186 9.03 3.65 0.09
N ASP A 187 10.34 3.89 0.16
CA ASP A 187 10.96 5.22 -0.02
C ASP A 187 10.57 5.85 -1.36
N ALA A 188 10.63 5.07 -2.44
CA ALA A 188 10.24 5.53 -3.77
C ALA A 188 8.75 5.91 -3.83
N ALA A 189 7.87 5.12 -3.19
CA ALA A 189 6.44 5.42 -3.13
C ALA A 189 6.13 6.68 -2.31
N VAL A 190 6.75 6.84 -1.14
CA VAL A 190 6.63 8.05 -0.30
C VAL A 190 7.16 9.29 -1.02
N LYS A 191 8.29 9.17 -1.73
CA LYS A 191 8.86 10.29 -2.48
C LYS A 191 7.93 10.75 -3.61
N LYS A 192 7.25 9.82 -4.29
CA LYS A 192 6.28 10.13 -5.37
C LYS A 192 5.08 10.94 -4.88
N THR A 193 4.71 10.84 -3.61
CA THR A 193 3.60 11.58 -3.00
C THR A 193 4.05 12.91 -2.38
N GLY A 194 5.33 13.28 -2.49
CA GLY A 194 5.88 14.49 -1.88
C GLY A 194 6.22 14.35 -0.39
N GLY A 195 6.19 13.13 0.15
CA GLY A 195 6.53 12.83 1.53
C GLY A 195 8.01 12.49 1.71
N VAL A 196 8.41 12.32 2.96
CA VAL A 196 9.75 11.87 3.33
C VAL A 196 9.70 11.00 4.59
N ILE A 197 10.34 9.83 4.53
CA ILE A 197 10.52 8.97 5.71
C ILE A 197 11.63 9.59 6.58
N VAL A 198 11.31 9.89 7.82
CA VAL A 198 12.25 10.48 8.80
C VAL A 198 12.52 9.54 9.97
N MET A 199 11.75 8.46 10.08
CA MET A 199 11.91 7.44 11.12
C MET A 199 11.54 6.07 10.55
N ASN A 200 12.31 5.05 10.92
CA ASN A 200 12.06 3.67 10.50
C ASN A 200 12.29 2.71 11.68
N ASP A 201 11.21 2.43 12.41
CA ASP A 201 11.16 1.43 13.48
C ASP A 201 10.76 0.06 12.90
N THR A 202 11.59 -0.53 12.05
CA THR A 202 11.42 -1.90 11.55
C THR A 202 12.69 -2.73 11.78
N CYS A 203 12.65 -4.02 11.45
CA CYS A 203 13.84 -4.89 11.52
C CYS A 203 14.93 -4.54 10.50
N LEU A 204 14.61 -3.77 9.46
CA LEU A 204 15.58 -3.20 8.51
C LEU A 204 15.92 -1.73 8.84
N GLY A 205 15.45 -1.24 9.98
CA GLY A 205 15.61 0.13 10.45
C GLY A 205 16.36 0.20 11.78
N ALA A 206 15.84 1.01 12.70
CA ALA A 206 16.49 1.30 13.98
C ALA A 206 16.49 0.15 15.00
N ARG A 207 15.59 -0.84 14.88
CA ARG A 207 15.42 -1.90 15.91
C ARG A 207 16.68 -2.72 16.23
N PRO A 208 17.52 -3.11 15.25
CA PRO A 208 18.77 -3.85 15.53
C PRO A 208 19.81 -2.99 16.27
N PHE A 209 19.72 -1.67 16.15
CA PHE A 209 20.68 -0.68 16.64
C PHE A 209 20.12 0.18 17.78
N SER A 210 19.02 -0.25 18.42
CA SER A 210 18.34 0.54 19.44
C SER A 210 19.19 0.75 20.70
N GLU A 211 20.02 -0.23 21.06
CA GLU A 211 20.85 -0.19 22.26
C GLU A 211 22.16 -0.94 22.06
N ARG A 212 23.17 -0.57 22.85
CA ARG A 212 24.49 -1.21 22.89
C ARG A 212 24.42 -2.56 23.62
N THR A 213 25.35 -3.45 23.32
CA THR A 213 25.58 -4.66 24.11
C THR A 213 26.45 -4.31 25.31
N GLN A 214 25.89 -4.48 26.51
CA GLN A 214 26.63 -4.23 27.75
C GLN A 214 27.73 -5.27 27.95
N GLU A 215 28.92 -4.84 28.36
CA GLU A 215 29.98 -5.76 28.71
C GLU A 215 29.64 -6.48 30.02
N LYS A 216 29.55 -7.81 29.95
CA LYS A 216 29.34 -8.69 31.11
C LYS A 216 30.40 -9.78 31.16
N PRO A 217 30.59 -10.45 32.32
CA PRO A 217 31.47 -11.61 32.42
C PRO A 217 31.12 -12.69 31.39
N ASP A 218 29.83 -13.01 31.26
CA ASP A 218 29.30 -13.89 30.21
C ASP A 218 28.85 -13.06 28.98
N PRO A 219 29.59 -13.09 27.86
CA PRO A 219 29.24 -12.35 26.65
C PRO A 219 27.98 -12.91 25.96
N PHE A 220 27.67 -14.20 26.12
CA PHE A 220 26.48 -14.80 25.50
C PHE A 220 25.20 -14.26 26.15
N GLN A 221 25.19 -14.19 27.48
CA GLN A 221 24.10 -13.59 28.22
C GLN A 221 23.93 -12.09 27.89
N ALA A 222 25.02 -11.34 27.74
CA ALA A 222 24.96 -9.94 27.35
C ALA A 222 24.25 -9.73 25.99
N VAL A 223 24.63 -10.50 24.98
CA VAL A 223 24.02 -10.43 23.64
C VAL A 223 22.56 -10.86 23.68
N ALA A 224 22.23 -11.94 24.39
CA ALA A 224 20.84 -12.40 24.55
C ALA A 224 19.95 -11.35 25.22
N GLU A 225 20.45 -10.67 26.26
CA GLU A 225 19.72 -9.60 26.94
C GLU A 225 19.46 -8.40 26.02
N ARG A 226 20.45 -7.98 25.22
CA ARG A 226 20.27 -6.90 24.24
C ARG A 226 19.18 -7.27 23.24
N LEU A 227 19.29 -8.44 22.62
CA LEU A 227 18.34 -8.90 21.61
C LEU A 227 16.91 -8.97 22.14
N LEU A 228 16.72 -9.41 23.38
CA LEU A 228 15.39 -9.56 23.96
C LEU A 228 14.86 -8.29 24.62
N LYS A 229 15.60 -7.50 25.38
CA LYS A 229 14.99 -6.50 26.29
C LYS A 229 14.97 -5.07 25.77
N TRP A 230 15.92 -4.71 24.93
CA TRP A 230 16.29 -3.30 24.74
C TRP A 230 15.92 -2.74 23.35
N ARG A 231 14.88 -3.30 22.73
CA ARG A 231 14.36 -2.89 21.42
C ARG A 231 12.83 -2.91 21.37
N SER A 232 12.26 -2.17 20.42
CA SER A 232 10.88 -2.38 19.96
C SER A 232 10.74 -3.85 19.51
N PRO A 233 9.87 -4.65 20.15
CA PRO A 233 9.83 -6.08 19.91
C PRO A 233 9.25 -6.43 18.54
N CYS A 234 9.62 -7.60 18.02
CA CYS A 234 8.83 -8.22 16.96
C CYS A 234 7.43 -8.58 17.48
N ALA A 235 6.40 -8.47 16.63
CA ALA A 235 5.03 -8.84 16.96
C ALA A 235 4.86 -10.30 17.45
N ARG A 236 5.83 -11.19 17.20
CA ARG A 236 5.89 -12.55 17.79
C ARG A 236 5.75 -12.52 19.32
N PHE A 237 6.29 -11.50 19.99
CA PHE A 237 6.45 -11.51 21.44
C PHE A 237 5.20 -11.14 22.25
N SER A 238 4.00 -11.03 21.65
CA SER A 238 2.69 -10.74 22.32
C SER A 238 2.62 -9.50 23.23
N GLU A 239 3.73 -8.79 23.41
CA GLU A 239 3.89 -7.55 24.15
C GLU A 239 4.25 -6.47 23.13
N GLY A 240 3.47 -5.41 23.00
CA GLY A 240 3.83 -4.36 22.05
C GLY A 240 2.87 -3.17 22.01
N GLU A 241 3.01 -2.27 22.96
CA GLU A 241 2.74 -0.86 22.68
C GLU A 241 3.81 -0.37 21.69
N PHE A 242 3.40 -0.10 20.45
CA PHE A 242 4.26 0.56 19.47
C PHE A 242 4.35 2.04 19.86
N ARG A 243 5.55 2.55 20.12
CA ARG A 243 5.77 3.96 20.49
C ARG A 243 6.33 4.72 19.31
N SER A 244 5.53 5.61 18.69
CA SER A 244 6.06 6.59 17.73
C SER A 244 6.63 7.81 18.46
N ASN A 245 7.86 7.68 18.97
CA ASN A 245 8.55 8.80 19.63
C ASN A 245 9.16 9.76 18.58
N GLY A 246 8.38 10.70 18.06
CA GLY A 246 8.89 11.80 17.22
C GLY A 246 7.83 12.72 16.63
N GLU A 247 8.21 13.95 16.29
CA GLU A 247 7.39 14.88 15.49
C GLU A 247 7.31 14.39 14.03
N VAL A 248 6.27 13.60 13.75
CA VAL A 248 5.91 13.08 12.43
C VAL A 248 4.45 13.40 12.15
N ASP A 249 4.13 13.65 10.89
CA ASP A 249 2.77 13.98 10.43
C ASP A 249 1.89 12.73 10.33
N ALA A 250 2.49 11.56 10.09
CA ALA A 250 1.79 10.27 10.09
C ALA A 250 2.74 9.10 10.34
N THR A 251 2.16 7.97 10.75
CA THR A 251 2.89 6.70 10.88
C THR A 251 2.31 5.66 9.93
N VAL A 252 3.16 5.06 9.10
CA VAL A 252 2.83 3.91 8.26
C VAL A 252 3.17 2.63 9.01
N PHE A 253 2.15 1.87 9.39
CA PHE A 253 2.33 0.54 9.98
C PHE A 253 2.29 -0.51 8.88
N VAL A 254 3.42 -1.18 8.64
CA VAL A 254 3.51 -2.20 7.59
C VAL A 254 3.14 -3.57 8.16
N ALA A 255 2.13 -4.19 7.55
CA ALA A 255 1.75 -5.59 7.78
C ALA A 255 2.15 -6.41 6.56
N PRO A 256 3.20 -7.27 6.64
CA PRO A 256 3.52 -8.16 5.54
C PRO A 256 2.36 -9.14 5.32
N LYS A 257 1.97 -9.37 4.07
CA LYS A 257 0.92 -10.34 3.75
C LYS A 257 1.29 -11.74 4.23
N PHE A 258 0.28 -12.44 4.75
CA PHE A 258 0.43 -13.79 5.32
C PHE A 258 1.44 -13.85 6.48
N CYS A 259 1.60 -12.75 7.23
CA CYS A 259 2.40 -12.74 8.43
C CYS A 259 1.55 -13.14 9.64
N ASP A 260 1.93 -14.23 10.31
CA ASP A 260 1.22 -14.81 11.46
C ASP A 260 1.09 -13.87 12.67
N PHE A 261 1.89 -12.79 12.72
CA PHE A 261 1.95 -11.90 13.89
C PHE A 261 1.50 -10.48 13.59
N TYR A 262 2.14 -9.82 12.61
CA TYR A 262 1.82 -8.41 12.30
C TYR A 262 0.41 -8.23 11.73
N ASP A 263 -0.19 -9.29 11.17
CA ASP A 263 -1.54 -9.22 10.63
C ASP A 263 -2.60 -8.93 11.71
N PHE A 264 -2.39 -9.39 12.94
CA PHE A 264 -3.29 -9.21 14.07
C PHE A 264 -3.02 -7.96 14.90
N VAL A 265 -1.88 -7.30 14.67
CA VAL A 265 -1.54 -6.08 15.38
C VAL A 265 -2.41 -4.93 14.87
N ARG A 266 -3.02 -4.20 15.82
CA ARG A 266 -3.75 -2.95 15.57
C ARG A 266 -3.07 -1.87 16.42
N PRO A 267 -2.16 -1.07 15.84
CA PRO A 267 -1.48 -0.02 16.59
C PRO A 267 -2.50 1.00 17.09
N LYS A 268 -2.49 1.26 18.40
CA LYS A 268 -3.25 2.33 19.04
C LYS A 268 -2.27 3.45 19.35
N ASP A 269 -2.13 4.42 18.45
CA ASP A 269 -1.38 5.63 18.74
C ASP A 269 -2.29 6.84 18.48
N GLY A 270 -2.13 7.91 19.28
CA GLY A 270 -2.95 9.12 19.21
C GLY A 270 -2.65 10.00 17.99
N LYS A 271 -1.60 9.66 17.23
CA LYS A 271 -1.31 10.20 15.90
C LYS A 271 -1.96 9.33 14.84
N SER A 272 -2.27 9.90 13.67
CA SER A 272 -2.87 9.16 12.56
C SER A 272 -1.94 8.01 12.10
N VAL A 273 -2.18 6.79 12.59
CA VAL A 273 -1.48 5.55 12.19
C VAL A 273 -2.27 4.86 11.07
N TYR A 274 -1.57 4.47 10.01
CA TYR A 274 -2.17 3.87 8.83
C TYR A 274 -1.55 2.51 8.57
N ARG A 275 -2.37 1.48 8.72
CA ARG A 275 -1.96 0.10 8.46
C ARG A 275 -2.01 -0.17 6.96
N ILE A 276 -0.85 -0.51 6.38
CA ILE A 276 -0.73 -0.92 4.98
C ILE A 276 -0.29 -2.37 4.94
N GLU A 277 -1.05 -3.16 4.21
CA GLU A 277 -0.73 -4.55 3.94
C GLU A 277 0.10 -4.65 2.64
N LEU A 278 1.27 -5.29 2.70
CA LEU A 278 2.24 -5.34 1.60
C LEU A 278 2.75 -6.75 1.30
N ASP A 279 2.89 -7.04 0.01
CA ASP A 279 3.66 -8.18 -0.48
C ASP A 279 5.17 -7.92 -0.30
N TYR A 280 5.96 -9.00 -0.24
CA TYR A 280 7.41 -8.95 -0.27
C TYR A 280 7.94 -9.86 -1.38
N PRO A 281 8.69 -9.36 -2.38
CA PRO A 281 8.91 -7.94 -2.67
C PRO A 281 7.60 -7.21 -3.06
N ILE A 282 7.63 -5.88 -3.07
CA ILE A 282 6.44 -5.07 -3.34
C ILE A 282 6.06 -5.15 -4.83
N ASN A 283 4.96 -5.84 -5.15
CA ASN A 283 4.48 -6.07 -6.52
C ASN A 283 3.47 -5.02 -7.04
N SER A 284 3.12 -4.01 -6.23
CA SER A 284 2.06 -3.01 -6.55
C SER A 284 2.45 -1.59 -6.10
N GLN A 285 3.58 -1.06 -6.61
CA GLN A 285 4.05 0.29 -6.25
C GLN A 285 3.03 1.41 -6.53
N GLY A 286 2.21 1.27 -7.58
CA GLY A 286 1.15 2.23 -7.91
C GLY A 286 0.10 2.33 -6.80
N GLN A 287 -0.49 1.19 -6.42
CA GLN A 287 -1.45 1.11 -5.33
C GLN A 287 -0.85 1.60 -4.00
N LEU A 288 0.41 1.28 -3.71
CA LEU A 288 1.11 1.79 -2.53
C LEU A 288 1.23 3.32 -2.54
N SER A 289 1.65 3.90 -3.67
CA SER A 289 1.75 5.36 -3.82
C SER A 289 0.39 6.03 -3.67
N THR A 290 -0.68 5.44 -4.21
CA THR A 290 -2.04 5.95 -4.04
C THR A 290 -2.50 5.88 -2.58
N ARG A 291 -2.23 4.79 -1.86
CA ARG A 291 -2.52 4.66 -0.42
C ARG A 291 -1.80 5.74 0.39
N ILE A 292 -0.51 5.92 0.14
CA ILE A 292 0.31 6.93 0.84
C ILE A 292 -0.14 8.35 0.46
N GLY A 293 -0.54 8.58 -0.79
CA GLY A 293 -1.07 9.86 -1.27
C GLY A 293 -2.36 10.25 -0.55
N ALA A 294 -3.36 9.36 -0.55
CA ALA A 294 -4.62 9.57 0.15
C ALA A 294 -4.42 9.80 1.66
N LEU A 295 -3.47 9.07 2.26
CA LEU A 295 -3.00 9.29 3.63
C LEU A 295 -2.48 10.71 3.83
N MET A 296 -1.52 11.13 3.00
CA MET A 296 -0.91 12.44 3.13
C MET A 296 -1.93 13.56 2.94
N GLU A 297 -2.89 13.39 2.05
CA GLU A 297 -3.99 14.31 1.80
C GLU A 297 -4.89 14.47 3.02
N LYS A 298 -5.24 13.37 3.72
CA LYS A 298 -6.04 13.40 4.96
C LYS A 298 -5.40 14.23 6.08
N ASN A 299 -4.07 14.15 6.24
CA ASN A 299 -3.36 14.91 7.27
C ASN A 299 -2.92 16.31 6.78
N SER A 300 -2.91 16.54 5.47
CA SER A 300 -2.55 17.81 4.85
C SER A 300 -3.78 18.66 4.63
N VAL A 301 -4.39 19.16 5.71
CA VAL A 301 -5.08 20.45 5.63
C VAL A 301 -3.98 21.51 5.44
N ARG A 302 -3.40 21.55 4.23
CA ARG A 302 -2.35 22.50 3.88
C ARG A 302 -3.02 23.85 3.66
N SER A 303 -2.90 24.71 4.66
CA SER A 303 -3.10 26.16 4.51
C SER A 303 -2.09 26.68 3.49
N VAL A 304 -2.54 27.08 2.31
CA VAL A 304 -1.72 27.86 1.38
C VAL A 304 -1.98 29.34 1.67
N SER A 305 -0.89 30.09 1.70
CA SER A 305 -0.85 31.53 1.93
C SER A 305 -1.78 32.32 0.99
N PRO A 306 -2.41 33.42 1.46
CA PRO A 306 -3.41 34.14 0.69
C PRO A 306 -2.79 34.79 -0.55
N SER A 307 -3.41 34.60 -1.71
CA SER A 307 -3.21 35.53 -2.82
C SER A 307 -4.18 36.70 -2.64
N LYS A 308 -3.64 37.92 -2.58
CA LYS A 308 -4.42 39.15 -2.49
C LYS A 308 -5.36 39.34 -3.69
N GLU A 309 -6.48 40.00 -3.36
CA GLU A 309 -7.43 40.75 -4.20
C GLU A 309 -8.58 40.00 -4.89
N GLY A 310 -9.79 40.19 -4.34
CA GLY A 310 -10.86 41.01 -4.93
C GLY A 310 -11.60 40.51 -6.19
N ILE A 311 -11.14 39.44 -6.84
CA ILE A 311 -11.79 38.89 -8.04
C ILE A 311 -12.74 37.77 -7.60
N LYS A 312 -13.98 37.77 -8.13
CA LYS A 312 -14.90 36.62 -7.98
C LYS A 312 -14.24 35.37 -8.58
N MET A 313 -13.85 34.42 -7.74
CA MET A 313 -13.14 33.21 -8.14
C MET A 313 -14.10 32.03 -8.34
N LEU A 314 -13.82 31.22 -9.35
CA LEU A 314 -14.37 29.88 -9.54
C LEU A 314 -13.27 28.85 -9.30
N PHE A 315 -13.66 27.61 -9.00
CA PHE A 315 -12.74 26.53 -8.68
C PHE A 315 -12.95 25.37 -9.64
N ALA A 316 -11.85 24.86 -10.20
CA ALA A 316 -11.89 23.84 -11.23
C ALA A 316 -11.37 22.50 -10.69
N GLY A 317 -12.01 21.43 -11.14
CA GLY A 317 -11.59 20.05 -10.93
C GLY A 317 -11.55 19.31 -12.25
N VAL A 318 -10.47 18.58 -12.50
CA VAL A 318 -10.34 17.71 -13.68
C VAL A 318 -9.96 16.31 -13.25
N ASP A 319 -10.85 15.35 -13.48
CA ASP A 319 -10.59 13.94 -13.29
C ASP A 319 -10.18 13.32 -14.62
N SER A 320 -8.89 13.03 -14.76
CA SER A 320 -8.32 12.42 -15.96
C SER A 320 -8.21 10.90 -15.77
N GLY A 321 -9.28 10.19 -16.08
CA GLY A 321 -9.34 8.73 -16.03
C GLY A 321 -8.79 8.05 -17.29
N SER A 322 -8.75 6.71 -17.29
CA SER A 322 -8.27 5.91 -18.43
C SER A 322 -9.19 5.97 -19.66
N THR A 323 -10.49 6.13 -19.44
CA THR A 323 -11.52 6.07 -20.48
C THR A 323 -12.15 7.44 -20.72
N THR A 324 -12.42 8.18 -19.65
CA THR A 324 -13.04 9.51 -19.69
C THR A 324 -12.22 10.52 -18.90
N THR A 325 -12.20 11.76 -19.39
CA THR A 325 -11.76 12.93 -18.64
C THR A 325 -13.00 13.76 -18.31
N ASN A 326 -13.23 14.01 -17.03
CA ASN A 326 -14.36 14.79 -16.51
C ASN A 326 -13.84 16.13 -15.99
N ALA A 327 -14.52 17.21 -16.33
CA ALA A 327 -14.20 18.55 -15.84
C ALA A 327 -15.42 19.15 -15.14
N VAL A 328 -15.18 19.80 -14.01
CA VAL A 328 -16.21 20.48 -13.22
C VAL A 328 -15.67 21.84 -12.76
N LEU A 329 -16.49 22.87 -12.92
CA LEU A 329 -16.24 24.23 -12.46
C LEU A 329 -17.32 24.59 -11.44
N ILE A 330 -16.92 25.03 -10.25
CA ILE A 330 -17.83 25.41 -9.17
C ILE A 330 -17.62 26.85 -8.72
N ASP A 331 -18.66 27.44 -8.14
CA ASP A 331 -18.54 28.68 -7.38
C ASP A 331 -18.14 28.44 -5.91
N LYS A 332 -18.03 29.53 -5.14
CA LYS A 332 -17.63 29.49 -3.73
C LYS A 332 -18.66 28.80 -2.83
N GLU A 333 -19.92 28.72 -3.24
CA GLU A 333 -20.95 27.97 -2.51
C GLU A 333 -20.92 26.48 -2.87
N GLY A 334 -20.06 26.04 -3.79
CA GLY A 334 -20.00 24.66 -4.26
C GLY A 334 -20.99 24.33 -5.36
N ARG A 335 -21.68 25.32 -5.95
CA ARG A 335 -22.63 25.07 -7.05
C ARG A 335 -21.87 24.86 -8.35
N ILE A 336 -22.26 23.84 -9.10
CA ILE A 336 -21.69 23.52 -10.41
C ILE A 336 -22.15 24.56 -11.43
N ILE A 337 -21.19 25.30 -11.98
CA ILE A 337 -21.39 26.29 -13.07
C ILE A 337 -21.22 25.62 -14.43
N PHE A 338 -20.29 24.67 -14.51
CA PHE A 338 -20.02 23.91 -15.72
C PHE A 338 -19.59 22.49 -15.37
N SER A 339 -20.06 21.52 -16.14
CA SER A 339 -19.51 20.16 -16.12
C SER A 339 -19.50 19.59 -17.53
N LYS A 340 -18.45 18.82 -17.84
CA LYS A 340 -18.31 18.17 -19.15
C LYS A 340 -17.46 16.92 -19.05
N THR A 341 -17.89 15.87 -19.75
CA THR A 341 -17.17 14.60 -19.86
C THR A 341 -16.77 14.38 -21.31
N LEU A 342 -15.49 14.08 -21.54
CA LEU A 342 -14.95 13.70 -22.84
C LEU A 342 -14.26 12.34 -22.74
N LYS A 343 -14.11 11.63 -23.86
CA LYS A 343 -13.22 10.47 -23.93
C LYS A 343 -11.78 10.93 -23.76
N THR A 344 -11.01 10.28 -22.89
CA THR A 344 -9.61 10.67 -22.58
C THR A 344 -8.73 10.68 -23.84
N GLY A 345 -8.98 9.76 -24.78
CA GLY A 345 -8.20 9.62 -26.01
C GLY A 345 -6.78 9.12 -25.76
N VAL A 346 -5.92 9.18 -26.79
CA VAL A 346 -4.54 8.68 -26.74
C VAL A 346 -3.64 9.50 -25.81
N ARG A 347 -3.90 10.82 -25.71
CA ARG A 347 -3.13 11.73 -24.85
C ARG A 347 -4.07 12.40 -23.85
N ALA A 348 -4.16 11.81 -22.67
CA ALA A 348 -4.98 12.28 -21.56
C ALA A 348 -4.75 13.78 -21.22
N SER A 349 -3.50 14.23 -21.28
CA SER A 349 -3.11 15.63 -21.06
C SER A 349 -3.84 16.57 -22.02
N ASN A 350 -3.92 16.26 -23.32
CA ASN A 350 -4.53 17.15 -24.30
C ASN A 350 -6.01 17.37 -24.02
N THR A 351 -6.72 16.29 -23.66
CA THR A 351 -8.15 16.34 -23.33
C THR A 351 -8.38 17.14 -22.04
N ALA A 352 -7.54 16.94 -21.04
CA ALA A 352 -7.60 17.71 -19.79
C ALA A 352 -7.34 19.21 -20.02
N GLU A 353 -6.28 19.55 -20.76
CA GLU A 353 -5.92 20.95 -21.06
C GLU A 353 -6.99 21.65 -21.91
N ALA A 354 -7.61 20.94 -22.87
CA ALA A 354 -8.73 21.46 -23.65
C ALA A 354 -9.95 21.78 -22.77
N LEU A 355 -10.27 20.91 -21.80
CA LEU A 355 -11.35 21.15 -20.85
C LEU A 355 -11.05 22.31 -19.89
N ILE A 356 -9.79 22.47 -19.48
CA ILE A 356 -9.35 23.61 -18.66
C ILE A 356 -9.50 24.92 -19.44
N ALA A 357 -9.12 24.93 -20.73
CA ALA A 357 -9.31 26.09 -21.59
C ALA A 357 -10.80 26.45 -21.71
N GLU A 358 -11.68 25.48 -21.94
CA GLU A 358 -13.12 25.68 -22.02
C GLU A 358 -13.70 26.23 -20.70
N MET A 359 -13.31 25.67 -19.55
CA MET A 359 -13.70 26.21 -18.23
C MET A 359 -13.20 27.66 -18.02
N THR A 360 -12.01 27.98 -18.54
CA THR A 360 -11.44 29.33 -18.46
C THR A 360 -12.26 30.33 -19.29
N GLU A 361 -12.72 29.92 -20.47
CA GLU A 361 -13.62 30.72 -21.30
C GLU A 361 -14.98 30.93 -20.61
N VAL A 362 -15.55 29.88 -19.99
CA VAL A 362 -16.80 29.98 -19.22
C VAL A 362 -16.64 30.95 -18.05
N ALA A 363 -15.56 30.82 -17.26
CA ALA A 363 -15.27 31.73 -16.16
C ALA A 363 -15.15 33.18 -16.64
N SER A 364 -14.43 33.40 -17.74
CA SER A 364 -14.22 34.73 -18.31
C SER A 364 -15.53 35.37 -18.78
N LYS A 365 -16.45 34.59 -19.38
CA LYS A 365 -17.79 35.06 -19.78
C LYS A 365 -18.65 35.49 -18.58
N GLU A 366 -18.43 34.90 -17.41
CA GLU A 366 -19.07 35.34 -16.16
C GLU A 366 -18.37 36.55 -15.49
N GLY A 367 -17.31 37.09 -16.09
CA GLY A 367 -16.48 38.12 -15.46
C GLY A 367 -15.71 37.61 -14.24
N LYS A 368 -15.45 36.30 -14.19
CA LYS A 368 -14.73 35.59 -13.13
C LYS A 368 -13.43 34.99 -13.67
N ARG A 369 -12.59 34.48 -12.78
CA ARG A 369 -11.41 33.68 -13.15
C ARG A 369 -11.37 32.37 -12.37
N ILE A 370 -10.67 31.38 -12.89
CA ILE A 370 -10.35 30.17 -12.13
C ILE A 370 -9.27 30.55 -11.10
N GLY A 371 -9.62 30.50 -9.82
CA GLY A 371 -8.68 30.77 -8.72
C GLY A 371 -7.71 29.62 -8.53
N LYS A 372 -8.23 28.38 -8.58
CA LYS A 372 -7.43 27.17 -8.41
C LYS A 372 -8.02 26.00 -9.21
N CYS A 373 -7.13 25.15 -9.72
CA CYS A 373 -7.51 23.93 -10.42
C CYS A 373 -6.83 22.72 -9.75
N VAL A 374 -7.60 21.69 -9.42
CA VAL A 374 -7.07 20.40 -8.93
C VAL A 374 -7.27 19.34 -10.00
N SER A 375 -6.22 18.58 -10.30
CA SER A 375 -6.34 17.38 -11.13
C SER A 375 -6.37 16.10 -10.30
N THR A 376 -7.16 15.13 -10.76
CA THR A 376 -7.30 13.81 -10.17
C THR A 376 -7.39 12.73 -11.25
N GLY A 377 -7.60 11.47 -10.83
CA GLY A 377 -7.56 10.30 -11.69
C GLY A 377 -6.14 9.78 -11.98
N TYR A 378 -6.06 8.77 -12.85
CA TYR A 378 -4.81 8.13 -13.27
C TYR A 378 -3.88 9.11 -14.00
N GLY A 379 -4.44 9.98 -14.84
CA GLY A 379 -3.74 10.99 -15.63
C GLY A 379 -3.39 12.28 -14.89
N ARG A 380 -3.70 12.41 -13.58
CA ARG A 380 -3.55 13.67 -12.84
C ARG A 380 -2.16 14.31 -12.93
N LEU A 381 -1.11 13.49 -12.98
CA LEU A 381 0.28 13.94 -13.07
C LEU A 381 0.61 14.58 -14.43
N LEU A 382 -0.18 14.27 -15.47
CA LEU A 382 -0.01 14.75 -16.84
C LEU A 382 -0.73 16.07 -17.10
N VAL A 383 -1.57 16.52 -16.16
CA VAL A 383 -2.27 17.81 -16.25
C VAL A 383 -1.32 18.90 -15.72
N SER A 384 -0.79 19.70 -16.64
CA SER A 384 0.26 20.68 -16.34
C SER A 384 -0.32 21.96 -15.76
N SER A 385 -1.50 22.37 -16.23
CA SER A 385 -2.20 23.58 -15.76
C SER A 385 -2.88 23.43 -14.39
N ALA A 386 -2.92 22.21 -13.83
CA ALA A 386 -3.47 21.99 -12.49
C ALA A 386 -2.52 22.54 -11.42
N SER A 387 -3.08 23.35 -10.52
CA SER A 387 -2.38 23.93 -9.37
C SER A 387 -1.93 22.84 -8.40
N ASP A 388 -2.81 21.86 -8.14
CA ASP A 388 -2.57 20.74 -7.24
C ASP A 388 -3.04 19.41 -7.86
N ARG A 389 -2.50 18.31 -7.33
CA ARG A 389 -2.74 16.94 -7.81
C ARG A 389 -3.15 16.08 -6.64
N ILE A 390 -4.38 15.57 -6.66
CA ILE A 390 -4.98 14.85 -5.54
C ILE A 390 -5.46 13.47 -6.01
N THR A 391 -5.35 12.46 -5.16
CA THR A 391 -5.83 11.11 -5.51
C THR A 391 -7.34 11.10 -5.76
N GLU A 392 -7.78 10.26 -6.71
CA GLU A 392 -9.21 10.09 -7.04
C GLU A 392 -10.01 9.58 -5.84
N ILE A 393 -9.36 8.85 -4.93
CA ILE A 393 -9.96 8.36 -3.69
C ILE A 393 -10.39 9.53 -2.81
N SER A 394 -9.49 10.47 -2.55
CA SER A 394 -9.78 11.65 -1.76
C SER A 394 -10.79 12.57 -2.45
N CYS A 395 -10.70 12.71 -3.78
CA CYS A 395 -11.66 13.49 -4.54
C CYS A 395 -13.07 12.86 -4.50
N HIS A 396 -13.23 11.56 -4.77
CA HIS A 396 -14.52 10.89 -4.64
C HIS A 396 -15.05 10.97 -3.21
N ALA A 397 -14.20 10.77 -2.20
CA ALA A 397 -14.58 10.94 -0.79
C ALA A 397 -15.16 12.33 -0.52
N ARG A 398 -14.45 13.38 -0.92
CA ARG A 398 -14.89 14.77 -0.73
C ARG A 398 -16.18 15.09 -1.48
N GLY A 399 -16.27 14.66 -2.74
CA GLY A 399 -17.43 14.89 -3.60
C GLY A 399 -18.68 14.17 -3.11
N VAL A 400 -18.56 12.90 -2.74
CA VAL A 400 -19.67 12.13 -2.16
C VAL A 400 -20.11 12.72 -0.83
N PHE A 401 -19.17 13.10 0.05
CA PHE A 401 -19.53 13.64 1.36
C PHE A 401 -20.24 15.00 1.30
N GLU A 402 -19.95 15.83 0.29
CA GLU A 402 -20.72 17.06 0.02
C GLU A 402 -22.18 16.75 -0.35
N LEU A 403 -22.38 15.72 -1.19
CA LEU A 403 -23.70 15.36 -1.70
C LEU A 403 -24.51 14.54 -0.68
N PHE A 404 -23.84 13.68 0.09
CA PHE A 404 -24.42 12.71 1.02
C PHE A 404 -23.58 12.64 2.31
N PRO A 405 -23.76 13.57 3.26
CA PRO A 405 -22.97 13.64 4.51
C PRO A 405 -23.08 12.38 5.39
N GLU A 406 -24.16 11.62 5.25
CA GLU A 406 -24.39 10.36 5.95
C GLU A 406 -23.59 9.19 5.35
N ALA A 407 -23.02 9.32 4.15
CA ALA A 407 -22.33 8.23 3.48
C ALA A 407 -21.19 7.65 4.33
N ARG A 408 -21.07 6.31 4.32
CA ARG A 408 -19.96 5.58 4.96
C ARG A 408 -19.21 4.70 3.97
N GLY A 409 -19.83 4.36 2.84
CA GLY A 409 -19.21 3.59 1.77
C GLY A 409 -19.35 4.29 0.44
N ILE A 410 -18.31 4.20 -0.39
CA ILE A 410 -18.36 4.57 -1.81
C ILE A 410 -17.97 3.35 -2.62
N ILE A 411 -18.71 3.07 -3.67
CA ILE A 411 -18.28 2.21 -4.77
C ILE A 411 -18.00 3.13 -5.94
N ASP A 412 -16.83 3.01 -6.54
CA ASP A 412 -16.48 3.72 -7.77
C ASP A 412 -16.11 2.69 -8.82
N VAL A 413 -16.88 2.60 -9.91
CA VAL A 413 -16.57 1.67 -11.01
C VAL A 413 -16.39 2.49 -12.29
N GLY A 414 -15.13 2.61 -12.69
CA GLY A 414 -14.71 3.26 -13.92
C GLY A 414 -14.64 2.30 -15.10
N GLY A 415 -13.97 2.75 -16.17
CA GLY A 415 -13.79 1.94 -17.37
C GLY A 415 -12.81 0.77 -17.17
N GLN A 416 -11.69 0.98 -16.48
CA GLN A 416 -10.61 -0.02 -16.37
C GLN A 416 -10.28 -0.43 -14.94
N ASP A 417 -10.86 0.25 -13.95
CA ASP A 417 -10.65 -0.05 -12.55
C ASP A 417 -11.96 0.06 -11.75
N SER A 418 -11.94 -0.54 -10.56
CA SER A 418 -13.03 -0.43 -9.59
C SER A 418 -12.49 -0.28 -8.18
N LYS A 419 -13.22 0.45 -7.34
CA LYS A 419 -12.81 0.83 -5.99
C LYS A 419 -13.99 0.73 -5.03
N VAL A 420 -13.67 0.42 -3.78
CA VAL A 420 -14.56 0.60 -2.64
C VAL A 420 -13.82 1.42 -1.60
N ILE A 421 -14.44 2.47 -1.09
CA ILE A 421 -13.85 3.41 -0.13
C ILE A 421 -14.73 3.42 1.11
N ARG A 422 -14.13 3.25 2.29
CA ARG A 422 -14.80 3.44 3.58
C ARG A 422 -14.50 4.84 4.08
N LEU A 423 -15.54 5.56 4.46
CA LEU A 423 -15.47 6.90 5.03
C LEU A 423 -15.65 6.85 6.54
N SER A 424 -14.92 7.72 7.22
CA SER A 424 -15.16 8.09 8.62
C SER A 424 -16.41 8.98 8.75
N PRO A 425 -16.96 9.17 9.96
CA PRO A 425 -18.09 10.07 10.18
C PRO A 425 -17.87 11.51 9.71
N ASP A 426 -16.61 11.97 9.68
CA ASP A 426 -16.22 13.32 9.26
C ASP A 426 -15.95 13.41 7.73
N GLY A 427 -16.26 12.37 6.96
CA GLY A 427 -16.07 12.34 5.51
C GLY A 427 -14.65 12.01 5.04
N ASN A 428 -13.70 11.82 5.96
CA ASN A 428 -12.34 11.43 5.62
C ASN A 428 -12.25 9.96 5.21
N VAL A 429 -11.31 9.63 4.32
CA VAL A 429 -10.99 8.24 3.95
C VAL A 429 -10.44 7.49 5.17
N ASP A 430 -11.09 6.40 5.53
CA ASP A 430 -10.65 5.50 6.61
C ASP A 430 -9.84 4.33 6.05
N ASP A 431 -10.38 3.63 5.06
CA ASP A 431 -9.69 2.56 4.34
C ASP A 431 -10.28 2.41 2.92
N PHE A 432 -9.58 1.70 2.03
CA PHE A 432 -10.10 1.42 0.69
C PHE A 432 -9.57 0.13 0.09
N ALA A 433 -10.27 -0.33 -0.94
CA ALA A 433 -9.94 -1.48 -1.76
C ALA A 433 -10.05 -1.08 -3.22
N MET A 434 -9.11 -1.52 -4.06
CA MET A 434 -9.15 -1.23 -5.50
C MET A 434 -8.64 -2.42 -6.32
N ASN A 435 -9.17 -2.51 -7.53
CA ASN A 435 -8.78 -3.43 -8.58
C ASN A 435 -8.44 -2.62 -9.84
N ASP A 436 -7.15 -2.50 -10.15
CA ASP A 436 -6.58 -1.71 -11.25
C ASP A 436 -5.82 -2.56 -12.29
N LYS A 437 -5.64 -3.85 -12.02
CA LYS A 437 -4.89 -4.78 -12.88
C LYS A 437 -5.77 -5.65 -13.78
N CYS A 438 -7.08 -5.65 -13.55
CA CYS A 438 -7.99 -6.59 -14.20
C CYS A 438 -9.26 -5.88 -14.65
N ALA A 439 -9.62 -6.05 -15.93
CA ALA A 439 -10.86 -5.54 -16.52
C ALA A 439 -12.11 -6.20 -15.93
N ALA A 440 -11.97 -7.31 -15.21
CA ALA A 440 -13.09 -7.95 -14.54
C ALA A 440 -13.69 -7.03 -13.47
N GLY A 441 -15.00 -6.81 -13.55
CA GLY A 441 -15.71 -5.92 -12.63
C GLY A 441 -15.53 -4.43 -12.93
N THR A 442 -15.31 -4.07 -14.21
CA THR A 442 -15.17 -2.68 -14.67
C THR A 442 -16.01 -2.44 -15.92
N GLY A 443 -16.09 -1.19 -16.41
CA GLY A 443 -16.81 -0.86 -17.64
C GLY A 443 -16.29 -1.61 -18.88
N ARG A 444 -14.99 -1.93 -18.93
CA ARG A 444 -14.40 -2.71 -20.02
C ARG A 444 -14.95 -4.13 -20.11
N PHE A 445 -15.29 -4.75 -18.98
CA PHE A 445 -15.99 -6.03 -18.99
C PHE A 445 -17.34 -5.89 -19.68
N LEU A 446 -18.13 -4.85 -19.34
CA LEU A 446 -19.43 -4.59 -19.96
C LEU A 446 -19.32 -4.34 -21.46
N GLU A 447 -18.35 -3.53 -21.90
CA GLU A 447 -18.11 -3.26 -23.32
C GLU A 447 -17.86 -4.55 -24.11
N VAL A 448 -16.98 -5.42 -23.61
CA VAL A 448 -16.62 -6.68 -24.29
C VAL A 448 -17.80 -7.64 -24.31
N THR A 449 -18.50 -7.81 -23.18
CA THR A 449 -19.58 -8.80 -23.09
C THR A 449 -20.85 -8.34 -23.79
N ALA A 450 -21.13 -7.03 -23.82
CA ALA A 450 -22.24 -6.47 -24.60
C ALA A 450 -21.98 -6.64 -26.10
N ALA A 451 -20.74 -6.38 -26.56
CA ALA A 451 -20.35 -6.64 -27.94
C ALA A 451 -20.49 -8.12 -28.34
N ALA A 452 -20.13 -9.05 -27.45
CA ALA A 452 -20.32 -10.50 -27.67
C ALA A 452 -21.80 -10.93 -27.76
N LEU A 453 -22.70 -10.16 -27.16
CA LEU A 453 -24.15 -10.33 -27.26
C LEU A 453 -24.75 -9.55 -28.44
N GLU A 454 -23.95 -8.80 -29.19
CA GLU A 454 -24.40 -7.85 -30.22
C GLU A 454 -25.42 -6.83 -29.69
N LEU A 455 -25.23 -6.35 -28.46
CA LEU A 455 -26.08 -5.37 -27.80
C LEU A 455 -25.30 -4.11 -27.42
N GLU A 456 -26.00 -2.99 -27.36
CA GLU A 456 -25.51 -1.82 -26.62
C GLU A 456 -25.60 -2.06 -25.11
N ILE A 457 -24.74 -1.39 -24.33
CA ILE A 457 -24.64 -1.57 -22.87
C ILE A 457 -25.98 -1.30 -22.16
N ASP A 458 -26.72 -0.28 -22.61
CA ASP A 458 -28.02 0.08 -22.04
C ASP A 458 -29.12 -0.93 -22.41
N GLU A 459 -29.07 -1.48 -23.62
CA GLU A 459 -30.00 -2.54 -24.06
C GLU A 459 -29.77 -3.82 -23.26
N MET A 460 -28.50 -4.16 -22.99
CA MET A 460 -28.13 -5.30 -22.16
C MET A 460 -28.76 -5.22 -20.75
N ALA A 461 -28.82 -4.02 -20.15
CA ALA A 461 -29.47 -3.79 -18.86
C ALA A 461 -30.98 -4.01 -18.91
N LEU A 462 -31.64 -3.54 -19.97
CA LEU A 462 -33.08 -3.77 -20.19
C LEU A 462 -33.40 -5.26 -20.39
N MET A 463 -32.53 -5.98 -21.09
CA MET A 463 -32.69 -7.42 -21.32
C MET A 463 -32.52 -8.22 -20.03
N ALA A 464 -31.55 -7.89 -19.17
CA ALA A 464 -31.32 -8.60 -17.91
C ALA A 464 -32.55 -8.60 -16.98
N ARG A 465 -33.39 -7.55 -17.01
CA ARG A 465 -34.62 -7.46 -16.21
C ARG A 465 -35.70 -8.45 -16.60
N LYS A 466 -35.63 -8.99 -17.82
CA LYS A 466 -36.58 -9.96 -18.38
C LYS A 466 -36.11 -11.41 -18.17
N ARG A 467 -35.07 -11.63 -17.35
CA ARG A 467 -34.57 -12.96 -17.02
C ARG A 467 -35.66 -13.83 -16.42
N ASN A 468 -35.65 -15.11 -16.73
CA ASN A 468 -36.53 -16.11 -16.12
C ASN A 468 -35.77 -17.20 -15.36
N LYS A 469 -34.43 -17.12 -15.37
CA LYS A 469 -33.53 -18.09 -14.74
C LYS A 469 -32.24 -17.38 -14.36
N ASP A 470 -31.74 -17.70 -13.17
CA ASP A 470 -30.41 -17.28 -12.76
C ASP A 470 -29.37 -18.25 -13.31
N ILE A 471 -28.42 -17.72 -14.08
CA ILE A 471 -27.24 -18.47 -14.52
C ILE A 471 -25.98 -17.88 -13.89
N SER A 472 -25.00 -18.74 -13.61
CA SER A 472 -23.70 -18.30 -13.13
C SER A 472 -22.73 -18.29 -14.29
N ILE A 473 -22.07 -17.15 -14.51
CA ILE A 473 -20.87 -17.07 -15.34
C ILE A 473 -19.71 -17.61 -14.50
N SER A 474 -19.06 -18.67 -14.98
CA SER A 474 -18.03 -19.41 -14.28
C SER A 474 -16.69 -18.66 -14.28
N SER A 475 -16.37 -17.95 -15.36
CA SER A 475 -15.14 -17.19 -15.45
C SER A 475 -15.32 -15.70 -15.18
N VAL A 476 -14.52 -15.17 -14.26
CA VAL A 476 -14.45 -13.72 -13.99
C VAL A 476 -13.48 -13.02 -14.96
N CYS A 477 -12.56 -13.74 -15.61
CA CYS A 477 -11.66 -13.17 -16.61
C CYS A 477 -12.45 -12.74 -17.85
N THR A 478 -12.36 -11.47 -18.25
CA THR A 478 -13.10 -10.89 -19.38
C THR A 478 -12.97 -11.69 -20.68
N VAL A 479 -11.76 -12.19 -21.00
CA VAL A 479 -11.51 -12.97 -22.22
C VAL A 479 -12.26 -14.32 -22.21
N PHE A 480 -12.29 -14.98 -21.06
CA PHE A 480 -13.00 -16.24 -20.92
C PHE A 480 -14.50 -16.03 -20.75
N ALA A 481 -14.93 -14.93 -20.13
CA ALA A 481 -16.33 -14.56 -20.03
C ALA A 481 -16.94 -14.32 -21.43
N GLU A 482 -16.21 -13.66 -22.34
CA GLU A 482 -16.60 -13.53 -23.75
C GLU A 482 -16.81 -14.90 -24.41
N SER A 483 -15.85 -15.81 -24.25
CA SER A 483 -15.95 -17.18 -24.79
C SER A 483 -17.12 -17.96 -24.19
N GLU A 484 -17.36 -17.79 -22.89
CA GLU A 484 -18.47 -18.41 -22.16
C GLU A 484 -19.83 -17.87 -22.64
N VAL A 485 -19.94 -16.56 -22.91
CA VAL A 485 -21.14 -15.94 -23.50
C VAL A 485 -21.45 -16.57 -24.86
N VAL A 486 -20.46 -16.69 -25.75
CA VAL A 486 -20.64 -17.32 -27.07
C VAL A 486 -21.08 -18.78 -26.92
N SER A 487 -20.51 -19.51 -25.96
CA SER A 487 -20.91 -20.90 -25.69
C SER A 487 -22.35 -21.00 -25.19
N LEU A 488 -22.78 -20.13 -24.27
CA LEU A 488 -24.15 -20.08 -23.75
C LEU A 488 -25.17 -19.76 -24.86
N ILE A 489 -24.83 -18.84 -25.77
CA ILE A 489 -25.65 -18.56 -26.96
C ILE A 489 -25.77 -19.83 -27.82
N GLY A 490 -24.65 -20.51 -28.09
CA GLY A 490 -24.63 -21.76 -28.88
C GLY A 490 -25.44 -22.91 -28.27
N MET A 491 -25.62 -22.91 -26.94
CA MET A 491 -26.48 -23.84 -26.21
C MET A 491 -27.96 -23.41 -26.17
N GLY A 492 -28.31 -22.27 -26.77
CA GLY A 492 -29.67 -21.75 -26.81
C GLY A 492 -30.14 -21.10 -25.50
N GLU A 493 -29.22 -20.69 -24.62
CA GLU A 493 -29.59 -19.94 -23.41
C GLU A 493 -30.08 -18.54 -23.80
N ARG A 494 -31.04 -18.03 -23.04
CA ARG A 494 -31.67 -16.74 -23.30
C ARG A 494 -30.70 -15.59 -23.01
N ILE A 495 -30.62 -14.63 -23.92
CA ILE A 495 -29.80 -13.43 -23.77
C ILE A 495 -30.12 -12.70 -22.47
N GLU A 496 -31.40 -12.65 -22.05
CA GLU A 496 -31.82 -12.06 -20.79
C GLU A 496 -31.16 -12.70 -19.57
N ASN A 497 -31.04 -14.03 -19.57
CA ASN A 497 -30.42 -14.78 -18.49
C ASN A 497 -28.90 -14.53 -18.50
N ILE A 498 -28.27 -14.53 -19.69
CA ILE A 498 -26.84 -14.25 -19.86
C ILE A 498 -26.48 -12.84 -19.36
N SER A 499 -27.22 -11.81 -19.82
CA SER A 499 -27.04 -10.43 -19.39
C SER A 499 -27.12 -10.28 -17.87
N SER A 500 -28.10 -10.92 -17.23
CA SER A 500 -28.18 -10.89 -15.77
C SER A 500 -27.01 -11.60 -15.09
N GLY A 501 -26.54 -12.73 -15.63
CA GLY A 501 -25.38 -13.45 -15.12
C GLY A 501 -24.11 -12.59 -15.16
N LEU A 502 -23.92 -11.82 -16.23
CA LEU A 502 -22.80 -10.91 -16.42
C LEU A 502 -22.80 -9.75 -15.40
N PHE A 503 -23.95 -9.12 -15.15
CA PHE A 503 -24.07 -8.08 -14.12
C PHE A 503 -23.79 -8.65 -12.72
N ARG A 504 -24.28 -9.85 -12.41
CA ARG A 504 -23.97 -10.54 -11.14
C ARG A 504 -22.48 -10.85 -11.00
N ALA A 505 -21.76 -11.15 -12.08
CA ALA A 505 -20.32 -11.38 -12.04
C ALA A 505 -19.55 -10.11 -11.62
N ILE A 506 -19.93 -8.95 -12.15
CA ILE A 506 -19.40 -7.65 -11.71
C ILE A 506 -19.73 -7.40 -10.25
N ALA A 507 -20.99 -7.57 -9.85
CA ALA A 507 -21.43 -7.36 -8.48
C ALA A 507 -20.66 -8.22 -7.48
N LYS A 508 -20.40 -9.50 -7.80
CA LYS A 508 -19.58 -10.40 -6.97
C LYS A 508 -18.14 -9.88 -6.80
N ARG A 509 -17.54 -9.35 -7.87
CA ARG A 509 -16.17 -8.81 -7.82
C ARG A 509 -16.08 -7.56 -6.93
N VAL A 510 -17.02 -6.63 -7.08
CA VAL A 510 -17.12 -5.44 -6.21
C VAL A 510 -17.47 -5.85 -4.78
N GLY A 511 -18.37 -6.84 -4.61
CA GLY A 511 -18.81 -7.36 -3.32
C GLY A 511 -17.71 -7.94 -2.46
N ALA A 512 -16.70 -8.59 -3.08
CA ALA A 512 -15.51 -9.05 -2.36
C ALA A 512 -14.71 -7.89 -1.75
N MET A 513 -14.55 -6.78 -2.48
CA MET A 513 -13.88 -5.58 -1.97
C MET A 513 -14.72 -4.88 -0.89
N TYR A 514 -16.04 -4.80 -1.09
CA TYR A 514 -17.00 -4.24 -0.14
C TYR A 514 -16.99 -5.00 1.19
N SER A 515 -17.09 -6.32 1.15
CA SER A 515 -17.07 -7.17 2.35
C SER A 515 -15.75 -7.05 3.10
N ARG A 516 -14.61 -6.95 2.40
CA ARG A 516 -13.29 -6.77 3.01
C ARG A 516 -13.19 -5.49 3.84
N LEU A 517 -13.92 -4.45 3.46
CA LEU A 517 -13.96 -3.18 4.20
C LEU A 517 -15.04 -3.16 5.29
N GLY A 518 -15.65 -4.30 5.63
CA GLY A 518 -16.67 -4.39 6.66
C GLY A 518 -18.04 -3.89 6.21
N SER A 519 -18.31 -3.92 4.90
CA SER A 519 -19.62 -3.60 4.32
C SER A 519 -20.20 -2.25 4.79
N PRO A 520 -19.49 -1.12 4.56
CA PRO A 520 -19.92 0.17 5.08
C PRO A 520 -21.24 0.65 4.46
N VAL A 521 -22.12 1.20 5.29
CA VAL A 521 -23.42 1.78 4.90
C VAL A 521 -23.69 3.08 5.67
N PRO A 522 -24.42 4.07 5.11
CA PRO A 522 -24.98 4.16 3.76
C PRO A 522 -23.95 4.13 2.62
N LEU A 523 -24.33 3.54 1.49
CA LEU A 523 -23.46 3.23 0.36
C LEU A 523 -23.83 4.06 -0.87
N VAL A 524 -22.85 4.76 -1.44
CA VAL A 524 -23.01 5.58 -2.65
C VAL A 524 -22.24 4.96 -3.80
N PHE A 525 -22.84 4.88 -5.00
CA PHE A 525 -22.21 4.32 -6.19
C PHE A 525 -21.94 5.41 -7.23
N THR A 526 -20.66 5.64 -7.54
CA THR A 526 -20.13 6.63 -8.47
C THR A 526 -19.39 5.97 -9.65
N GLY A 527 -18.93 6.80 -10.58
CA GLY A 527 -18.23 6.37 -11.79
C GLY A 527 -19.18 6.07 -12.95
N GLY A 528 -18.64 5.96 -14.15
CA GLY A 528 -19.45 5.83 -15.37
C GLY A 528 -20.36 4.59 -15.39
N VAL A 529 -19.94 3.50 -14.73
CA VAL A 529 -20.74 2.26 -14.68
C VAL A 529 -21.96 2.40 -13.77
N ALA A 530 -21.99 3.37 -12.85
CA ALA A 530 -23.15 3.61 -11.99
C ALA A 530 -24.40 4.07 -12.78
N ARG A 531 -24.25 4.53 -14.03
CA ARG A 531 -25.38 4.81 -14.93
C ARG A 531 -26.07 3.53 -15.41
N ASN A 532 -25.38 2.39 -15.38
CA ASN A 532 -25.95 1.12 -15.83
C ASN A 532 -26.85 0.53 -14.74
N SER A 533 -28.16 0.64 -14.94
CA SER A 533 -29.16 0.14 -13.99
C SER A 533 -29.06 -1.36 -13.71
N GLY A 534 -28.59 -2.18 -14.67
CA GLY A 534 -28.39 -3.62 -14.46
C GLY A 534 -27.31 -3.93 -13.42
N VAL A 535 -26.22 -3.16 -13.40
CA VAL A 535 -25.17 -3.27 -12.36
C VAL A 535 -25.70 -2.80 -11.01
N VAL A 536 -26.43 -1.68 -10.98
CA VAL A 536 -27.05 -1.16 -9.75
C VAL A 536 -27.99 -2.20 -9.14
N ASP A 537 -28.89 -2.76 -9.94
CA ASP A 537 -29.85 -3.78 -9.53
C ASP A 537 -29.13 -5.04 -9.01
N ALA A 538 -28.08 -5.50 -9.69
CA ALA A 538 -27.29 -6.66 -9.26
C ALA A 538 -26.51 -6.41 -7.96
N LEU A 539 -25.99 -5.20 -7.75
CA LEU A 539 -25.32 -4.83 -6.50
C LEU A 539 -26.32 -4.77 -5.33
N LYS A 540 -27.50 -4.15 -5.53
CA LYS A 540 -28.57 -4.11 -4.51
C LYS A 540 -29.03 -5.51 -4.12
N GLU A 541 -29.29 -6.36 -5.11
CA GLU A 541 -29.68 -7.76 -4.89
C GLU A 541 -28.62 -8.53 -4.10
N LEU A 542 -27.34 -8.39 -4.47
CA LEU A 542 -26.26 -9.13 -3.83
C LEU A 542 -25.94 -8.64 -2.42
N PHE A 543 -25.99 -7.32 -2.18
CA PHE A 543 -25.58 -6.74 -0.90
C PHE A 543 -26.73 -6.67 0.11
N GLY A 544 -27.99 -6.76 -0.36
CA GLY A 544 -29.16 -6.67 0.51
C GLY A 544 -29.31 -5.30 1.17
N THR A 545 -28.79 -4.24 0.56
CA THR A 545 -28.88 -2.85 1.03
C THR A 545 -29.24 -1.93 -0.12
N GLU A 546 -29.87 -0.81 0.20
CA GLU A 546 -30.04 0.28 -0.75
C GLU A 546 -28.68 0.88 -1.15
N ILE A 547 -28.62 1.31 -2.39
CA ILE A 547 -27.45 1.97 -2.99
C ILE A 547 -27.92 3.30 -3.56
N ILE A 548 -27.28 4.36 -3.10
CA ILE A 548 -27.54 5.73 -3.54
C ILE A 548 -26.70 5.98 -4.80
N VAL A 549 -27.33 6.46 -5.86
CA VAL A 549 -26.63 6.85 -7.09
C VAL A 549 -26.84 8.36 -7.28
N PRO A 550 -25.76 9.17 -7.32
CA PRO A 550 -25.86 10.60 -7.63
C PRO A 550 -26.49 10.83 -9.02
N GLU A 551 -27.03 12.02 -9.27
CA GLU A 551 -27.62 12.36 -10.58
C GLU A 551 -26.59 12.27 -11.73
N ALA A 552 -25.36 12.73 -11.47
CA ALA A 552 -24.23 12.67 -12.39
C ALA A 552 -23.06 11.90 -11.75
N PRO A 553 -23.13 10.56 -11.68
CA PRO A 553 -22.15 9.76 -10.95
C PRO A 553 -20.74 9.80 -11.56
N GLU A 554 -20.62 10.05 -12.87
CA GLU A 554 -19.37 10.09 -13.60
C GLU A 554 -18.50 11.31 -13.28
N ILE A 555 -19.09 12.43 -12.84
CA ILE A 555 -18.34 13.67 -12.58
C ILE A 555 -17.92 13.83 -11.12
N VAL A 556 -18.32 12.92 -10.23
CA VAL A 556 -18.14 13.08 -8.77
C VAL A 556 -16.67 13.23 -8.38
N GLY A 557 -15.76 12.52 -9.04
CA GLY A 557 -14.31 12.70 -8.84
C GLY A 557 -13.85 14.11 -9.19
N ALA A 558 -14.25 14.64 -10.35
CA ALA A 558 -13.93 16.01 -10.76
C ALA A 558 -14.60 17.06 -9.87
N PHE A 559 -15.84 16.81 -9.43
CA PHE A 559 -16.54 17.68 -8.48
C PHE A 559 -15.82 17.74 -7.13
N GLY A 560 -15.40 16.59 -6.61
CA GLY A 560 -14.58 16.51 -5.40
C GLY A 560 -13.24 17.23 -5.54
N ALA A 561 -12.57 17.13 -6.69
CA ALA A 561 -11.36 17.90 -6.98
C ALA A 561 -11.64 19.42 -6.95
N ALA A 562 -12.74 19.88 -7.55
CA ALA A 562 -13.13 21.29 -7.53
C ALA A 562 -13.43 21.78 -6.10
N LEU A 563 -14.09 20.96 -5.27
CA LEU A 563 -14.34 21.26 -3.86
C LEU A 563 -13.04 21.37 -3.06
N ILE A 564 -12.07 20.48 -3.28
CA ILE A 564 -10.75 20.57 -2.65
C ILE A 564 -10.02 21.86 -3.10
N ALA A 565 -10.14 22.22 -4.37
CA ALA A 565 -9.59 23.47 -4.88
C ALA A 565 -10.17 24.68 -4.13
N ARG A 566 -11.50 24.69 -3.91
CA ARG A 566 -12.19 25.71 -3.09
C ARG A 566 -11.72 25.72 -1.64
N ASP A 567 -11.77 24.56 -0.98
CA ASP A 567 -11.49 24.43 0.45
C ASP A 567 -10.05 24.81 0.81
N SER A 568 -9.14 24.75 -0.16
CA SER A 568 -7.73 25.13 0.00
C SER A 568 -7.44 26.63 -0.17
N VAL A 569 -8.44 27.43 -0.54
CA VAL A 569 -8.36 28.89 -0.60
C VAL A 569 -9.09 29.45 0.63
N VAL A 570 -8.32 29.86 1.64
CA VAL A 570 -8.87 30.48 2.86
C VAL A 570 -9.39 31.87 2.51
N GLU A 571 -10.67 32.14 2.78
CA GLU A 571 -11.21 33.51 2.81
C GLU A 571 -10.83 34.14 4.17
N ASP A 572 -10.18 35.31 4.14
CA ASP A 572 -9.94 36.17 5.32
C ASP A 572 -11.25 36.71 5.91
#